data_AF-A0A7T1MFJ8-F1
#
_entry.id   AF-A0A7T1MFJ8-F1
#
_cell.length_a   1.000
_cell.length_b   1.000
_cell.length_c   1.000
_cell.angle_alpha   90.00
_cell.angle_beta   90.00
_cell.angle_gamma   90.00
#
_symmetry.space_group_name_H-M   'P 1'
#
loop_
_entity.id
_entity.type
_entity.pdbx_description
1 polymer ?
#
loop_
_entity_poly.entity_id
_entity_poly.type
_entity_poly.pdbx_seq_one_letter_code
_entity_poly.pdbx_strand_id
1 'polypeptide(L)'
;MKTTLDLPEHLVRQAKQRALQQGCSLKDLVAEFIRLGLHGGPTPSASISSAVVSLDPKGLPVFRGLAPAGLPAIDLAAALELEQQCLMQEDRCRAGLSA
;
A
#
# COMPACT_ATOMS: atom_id res chain seq x y z
N MET A 1 9.12 -34.32 -13.52
CA MET A 1 10.56 -34.41 -13.84
C MET A 1 11.35 -33.98 -12.61
N LYS A 2 12.47 -34.64 -12.29
CA LYS A 2 13.35 -34.23 -11.19
C LYS A 2 14.45 -33.33 -11.78
N THR A 3 14.55 -32.11 -11.27
CA THR A 3 15.60 -31.14 -11.64
C THR A 3 16.41 -30.79 -10.39
N THR A 4 17.70 -30.53 -10.58
CA THR A 4 18.60 -30.08 -9.51
C THR A 4 18.91 -28.61 -9.77
N LEU A 5 18.70 -27.77 -8.76
CA LEU A 5 18.98 -26.33 -8.81
C LEU A 5 19.88 -26.00 -7.62
N ASP A 6 21.06 -25.47 -7.90
CA ASP A 6 21.98 -25.02 -6.87
C ASP A 6 21.57 -23.63 -6.41
N LEU A 7 21.16 -23.53 -5.15
CA LEU A 7 20.70 -22.29 -4.53
C LEU A 7 21.63 -21.92 -3.38
N PRO A 8 22.00 -20.64 -3.24
CA PRO A 8 22.68 -20.13 -2.05
C PRO A 8 21.94 -20.50 -0.76
N GLU A 9 22.69 -20.88 0.28
CA GLU A 9 22.13 -21.36 1.56
C GLU A 9 21.11 -20.37 2.17
N HIS A 10 21.42 -19.08 2.09
CA HIS A 10 20.54 -18.03 2.62
C HIS A 10 19.17 -18.00 1.92
N LEU A 11 19.11 -18.27 0.61
CA LEU A 11 17.84 -18.34 -0.13
C LEU A 11 17.04 -19.58 0.26
N VAL A 12 17.71 -20.72 0.43
CA VAL A 12 17.06 -21.96 0.89
C VAL A 12 16.45 -21.77 2.28
N ARG A 13 17.18 -21.10 3.18
CA ARG A 13 16.69 -20.78 4.53
C ARG A 13 15.46 -19.88 4.50
N GLN A 14 15.48 -18.82 3.68
CA GLN A 14 14.34 -17.92 3.50
C GLN A 14 13.12 -18.63 2.89
N ALA A 15 13.34 -19.48 1.87
CA ALA A 15 12.27 -20.25 1.25
C ALA A 15 11.60 -21.22 2.25
N LYS A 16 12.40 -21.92 3.08
CA LYS A 16 11.87 -22.78 4.15
C LYS A 16 11.04 -22.00 5.16
N GLN A 17 11.52 -20.85 5.61
CA GLN A 17 10.80 -19.99 6.55
C GLN A 17 9.45 -19.56 5.98
N ARG A 18 9.42 -19.14 4.71
CA ARG A 18 8.18 -18.70 4.06
C ARG A 18 7.21 -19.87 3.83
N ALA A 19 7.69 -21.05 3.48
CA ALA A 19 6.87 -22.25 3.34
C ALA A 19 6.18 -22.60 4.68
N LEU A 20 6.91 -22.51 5.80
CA LEU A 20 6.37 -22.68 7.14
C LEU A 20 5.29 -21.63 7.46
N GLN A 21 5.56 -20.35 7.18
CA GLN A 21 4.61 -19.26 7.43
C GLN A 21 3.31 -19.38 6.62
N GLN A 22 3.40 -19.93 5.41
CA GLN A 22 2.24 -20.09 4.51
C GLN A 22 1.57 -21.47 4.64
N GLY A 23 2.10 -22.37 5.48
CA GLY A 23 1.56 -23.71 5.66
C GLY A 23 1.63 -24.59 4.40
N CYS A 24 2.57 -24.31 3.50
CA CYS A 24 2.72 -25.04 2.23
C CYS A 24 4.06 -25.80 2.17
N SER A 25 4.19 -26.74 1.23
CA SER A 25 5.45 -27.47 1.05
C SER A 25 6.50 -26.58 0.36
N LEU A 26 7.77 -26.78 0.71
CA LEU A 26 8.88 -26.06 0.06
C LEU A 26 8.89 -26.28 -1.47
N LYS A 27 8.47 -27.46 -1.93
CA LYS A 27 8.41 -27.78 -3.37
C LYS A 27 7.37 -26.92 -4.08
N ASP A 28 6.19 -26.77 -3.49
CA ASP A 28 5.11 -25.99 -4.08
C ASP A 28 5.47 -24.50 -4.13
N LEU A 29 6.07 -23.99 -3.04
CA LEU A 29 6.55 -22.62 -2.97
C LEU A 29 7.63 -22.33 -4.01
N VAL A 30 8.62 -23.21 -4.15
CA VAL A 30 9.68 -23.06 -5.16
C VAL A 30 9.10 -23.12 -6.57
N ALA A 31 8.15 -24.02 -6.84
CA ALA A 31 7.47 -24.09 -8.13
C ALA A 31 6.67 -22.81 -8.43
N GLU A 32 6.04 -22.20 -7.42
CA GLU A 32 5.39 -20.90 -7.55
C GLU A 32 6.38 -19.78 -7.87
N PHE A 33 7.52 -19.70 -7.16
CA PHE A 33 8.55 -18.71 -7.47
C PHE A 33 9.14 -18.87 -8.86
N ILE A 34 9.36 -20.10 -9.30
CA ILE A 34 9.83 -20.35 -10.67
C ILE A 34 8.76 -19.90 -11.67
N ARG A 35 7.47 -20.21 -11.45
CA ARG A 35 6.38 -19.73 -12.30
C ARG A 35 6.35 -18.20 -12.35
N LEU A 36 6.40 -17.53 -11.20
CA LEU A 36 6.43 -16.07 -11.12
C LEU A 36 7.67 -15.48 -11.81
N GLY A 37 8.84 -16.10 -11.69
CA GLY A 37 10.05 -15.64 -12.37
C GLY A 37 9.97 -15.80 -13.89
N LEU A 38 9.38 -16.90 -14.37
CA LEU A 38 9.31 -17.24 -15.79
C LEU A 38 8.22 -16.48 -16.56
N HIS A 39 7.08 -16.19 -15.92
CA HIS A 39 5.98 -15.45 -16.58
C HIS A 39 6.22 -13.94 -16.59
N GLY A 40 7.39 -13.49 -16.09
CA GLY A 40 7.50 -12.21 -15.40
C GLY A 40 6.66 -12.29 -14.12
N GLY A 41 7.09 -11.67 -13.02
CA GLY A 41 6.21 -11.59 -11.85
C GLY A 41 4.85 -11.02 -12.29
N PRO A 42 3.85 -10.93 -11.40
CA PRO A 42 3.03 -9.74 -11.51
C PRO A 42 4.03 -8.59 -11.54
N THR A 43 4.31 -8.04 -12.74
CA THR A 43 4.58 -6.63 -12.87
C THR A 43 3.61 -6.04 -11.86
N PRO A 44 4.04 -5.23 -10.87
CA PRO A 44 3.07 -4.37 -10.22
C PRO A 44 2.47 -3.68 -11.41
N SER A 45 1.30 -4.18 -11.81
CA SER A 45 0.62 -3.65 -12.94
C SER A 45 0.47 -2.25 -12.40
N ALA A 46 1.08 -1.30 -13.10
CA ALA A 46 0.43 -0.03 -13.24
C ALA A 46 -0.91 -0.34 -13.90
N SER A 47 -1.77 -1.04 -13.16
CA SER A 47 -3.18 -0.86 -13.24
C SER A 47 -3.23 0.61 -12.89
N ILE A 48 -3.41 1.38 -13.95
CA ILE A 48 -4.35 2.47 -13.96
C ILE A 48 -5.70 1.84 -13.55
N SER A 49 -5.75 1.28 -12.33
CA SER A 49 -6.95 0.98 -11.62
C SER A 49 -7.24 2.30 -10.98
N SER A 50 -8.33 2.89 -11.42
CA SER A 50 -9.05 3.96 -10.73
C SER A 50 -9.53 3.48 -9.35
N ALA A 51 -8.64 2.88 -8.56
CA ALA A 51 -8.89 2.50 -7.19
C ALA A 51 -8.00 3.41 -6.34
N VAL A 52 -8.60 4.55 -5.98
CA VAL A 52 -8.10 5.45 -4.93
C VAL A 52 -7.74 4.69 -3.65
N VAL A 53 -8.25 3.45 -3.49
CA VAL A 53 -8.13 2.59 -2.31
C VAL A 53 -7.32 1.32 -2.63
N SER A 54 -6.29 1.07 -1.83
CA SER A 54 -5.48 -0.17 -1.79
C SER A 54 -5.59 -0.81 -0.41
N LEU A 55 -5.23 -2.09 -0.23
CA LEU A 55 -5.15 -2.71 1.11
C LEU A 55 -3.69 -2.76 1.57
N ASP A 56 -3.44 -2.46 2.85
CA ASP A 56 -2.13 -2.67 3.46
C ASP A 56 -1.87 -4.16 3.78
N PRO A 57 -0.64 -4.54 4.15
CA PRO A 57 -0.31 -5.94 4.50
C PRO A 57 -1.09 -6.50 5.69
N LYS A 58 -1.82 -5.67 6.45
CA LYS A 58 -2.66 -6.03 7.59
C LYS A 58 -4.15 -6.06 7.21
N GLY A 59 -4.51 -5.80 5.94
CA GLY A 59 -5.88 -5.79 5.44
C GLY A 59 -6.63 -4.47 5.68
N LEU A 60 -5.94 -3.38 6.01
CA LEU A 60 -6.55 -2.07 6.20
C LEU A 60 -6.64 -1.30 4.88
N PRO A 61 -7.76 -0.61 4.59
CA PRO A 61 -7.89 0.24 3.42
C PRO A 61 -6.97 1.47 3.52
N VAL A 62 -6.14 1.66 2.51
CA VAL A 62 -5.18 2.76 2.31
C VAL A 62 -5.58 3.55 1.07
N PHE A 63 -5.98 4.79 1.29
CA PHE A 63 -6.29 5.73 0.22
C PHE A 63 -4.98 6.40 -0.22
N ARG A 64 -4.52 6.12 -1.45
CA ARG A 64 -3.37 6.87 -1.99
C ARG A 64 -3.91 8.15 -2.60
N GLY A 65 -3.70 9.26 -1.90
CA GLY A 65 -3.89 10.58 -2.48
C GLY A 65 -2.96 10.71 -3.68
N LEU A 66 -3.49 10.59 -4.90
CA LEU A 66 -2.83 11.09 -6.07
C LEU A 66 -2.86 12.60 -5.91
N ALA A 67 -1.72 13.23 -5.57
CA ALA A 67 -1.62 14.67 -5.65
C ALA A 67 -2.02 15.04 -7.09
N PRO A 68 -3.14 15.75 -7.31
CA PRO A 68 -3.56 16.10 -8.66
C PRO A 68 -2.42 16.90 -9.26
N ALA A 69 -1.81 16.36 -10.30
CA ALA A 69 -0.73 17.02 -11.00
C ALA A 69 -1.24 18.40 -11.45
N GLY A 70 -0.75 19.46 -10.81
CA GLY A 70 -1.08 20.84 -11.18
C GLY A 70 -2.06 21.60 -10.28
N LEU A 71 -2.58 21.04 -9.17
CA LEU A 71 -3.19 21.91 -8.15
C LEU A 71 -2.08 22.49 -7.26
N PRO A 72 -2.03 23.82 -7.08
CA PRO A 72 -1.13 24.40 -6.08
C PRO A 72 -1.51 23.80 -4.72
N ALA A 73 -0.52 23.23 -4.02
CA ALA A 73 -0.70 22.91 -2.62
C ALA A 73 -1.20 24.17 -1.91
N ILE A 74 -2.23 24.05 -1.07
CA ILE A 74 -2.69 25.18 -0.24
C ILE A 74 -1.46 25.67 0.53
N ASP A 75 -1.14 26.95 0.36
CA ASP A 75 -0.05 27.58 1.10
C ASP A 75 -0.33 27.49 2.60
N LEU A 76 0.72 27.31 3.40
CA LEU A 76 0.58 27.09 4.84
C LEU A 76 -0.18 28.22 5.52
N ALA A 77 0.06 29.46 5.11
CA ALA A 77 -0.65 30.62 5.65
C ALA A 77 -2.16 30.53 5.37
N ALA A 78 -2.54 30.17 4.15
CA ALA A 78 -3.94 29.99 3.76
C ALA A 78 -4.61 28.82 4.50
N ALA A 79 -3.88 27.73 4.76
CA ALA A 79 -4.39 26.61 5.55
C ALA A 79 -4.66 27.00 7.01
N LEU A 80 -3.74 27.75 7.64
CA LEU A 80 -3.89 28.23 9.02
C LEU A 80 -5.03 29.25 9.16
N GLU A 81 -5.19 30.12 8.18
CA GLU A 81 -6.30 31.08 8.17
C GLU A 81 -7.64 30.35 8.09
N LEU A 82 -7.75 29.35 7.22
CA LEU A 82 -8.97 28.54 7.08
C LEU A 82 -9.29 27.74 8.36
N GLU A 83 -8.27 27.18 9.02
CA GLU A 83 -8.42 26.54 10.33
C GLU A 83 -8.99 27.51 11.37
N GLN A 84 -8.40 28.70 11.49
CA GLN A 84 -8.84 29.71 12.44
C GLN A 84 -10.30 30.15 12.18
N GLN A 85 -10.67 30.33 10.91
CA GLN A 85 -12.05 30.68 10.52
C GLN A 85 -13.05 29.59 10.92
N CYS A 86 -12.70 28.31 10.69
CA CYS A 86 -13.53 27.19 11.10
C CYS A 86 -13.72 27.12 12.63
N LEU A 87 -12.64 27.28 13.40
CA LEU A 87 -12.70 27.29 14.87
C LEU A 87 -13.58 28.41 15.39
N MET A 88 -13.39 29.64 14.88
CA MET A 88 -14.21 30.80 15.23
C MET A 88 -15.69 30.57 14.91
N GLN A 89 -15.99 29.98 13.76
CA GLN A 89 -17.37 29.68 13.38
C GLN A 89 -18.00 28.64 14.33
N GLU A 90 -17.25 27.61 14.70
CA GLU A 90 -17.71 26.59 15.64
C GLU A 90 -17.97 27.19 17.03
N ASP A 91 -17.07 28.04 17.52
CA ASP A 91 -17.24 28.74 18.80
C ASP A 91 -18.48 29.65 18.79
N ARG A 92 -18.74 30.35 17.68
CA ARG A 92 -19.96 31.16 17.51
C ARG A 92 -21.22 30.30 17.56
N CYS A 93 -21.22 29.16 16.86
CA CYS A 93 -22.33 28.21 16.92
C CYS A 93 -22.58 27.71 18.34
N ARG A 94 -21.51 27.35 19.08
CA ARG A 94 -21.58 26.88 20.47
C ARG A 94 -22.07 27.97 21.43
N ALA A 95 -21.70 29.22 21.19
CA ALA A 95 -22.17 30.36 21.95
C ALA A 95 -23.61 30.77 21.60
N GLY A 96 -24.27 30.09 20.66
CA GLY A 96 -25.61 30.45 20.18
C GLY A 96 -25.65 31.75 19.36
N LEU A 97 -24.49 32.21 18.88
CA LEU A 97 -24.30 33.43 18.10
C LEU A 97 -24.28 33.12 16.59
N SER A 98 -25.21 32.28 16.14
CA SER A 98 -25.39 32.05 14.70
C SER A 98 -25.69 33.38 14.02
N ALA A 99 -25.03 33.62 12.89
CA ALA A 99 -25.49 34.64 11.93
C ALA A 99 -26.90 34.32 11.46
#